data_AF-A0A7U7B0S7-F1
#
_entry.id   AF-A0A7U7B0S7-F1
#
_cell.length_a   1.000
_cell.length_b   1.000
_cell.length_c   1.000
_cell.angle_alpha   90.00
_cell.angle_beta   90.00
_cell.angle_gamma   90.00
#
_symmetry.space_group_name_H-M   'P 1'
#
loop_
_entity.id
_entity.type
_entity.pdbx_description
1 polymer ?
#
loop_
_entity_poly.entity_id
_entity_poly.type
_entity_poly.pdbx_seq_one_letter_code
_entity_poly.pdbx_strand_id
1 'polypeptide(L)'
;MSLELLNTIGTWLGPIITAVGFVFVWNQLKRERVSLETQTAWQVYGLSLNIQTLFIDNPELRPYFHDEAPMPVAEPERSKVLAMAEIICDHLESLVLSKEAMDIDVMNVWVPYMHGLYRKSPAIRDFLRHENEGYRYAKEFTDIISSAASGANG
;
A
#
# COMPACT_ATOMS: atom_id res chain seq x y z
N MET A 1 -29.47 37.57 -42.14
CA MET A 1 -28.83 37.46 -40.81
C MET A 1 -28.37 38.86 -40.42
N SER A 2 -28.88 39.44 -39.34
CA SER A 2 -28.53 40.82 -38.96
C SER A 2 -27.09 40.89 -38.42
N LEU A 3 -26.40 42.00 -38.67
CA LEU A 3 -25.03 42.25 -38.18
C LEU A 3 -24.94 42.15 -36.64
N GLU A 4 -26.04 42.44 -35.94
CA GLU A 4 -26.12 42.28 -34.48
C GLU A 4 -26.02 40.83 -34.03
N LEU A 5 -26.60 39.88 -34.78
CA LEU A 5 -26.49 38.44 -34.48
C LEU A 5 -25.04 37.96 -34.62
N LEU A 6 -24.30 38.44 -35.62
CA LEU A 6 -22.89 38.10 -35.84
C LEU A 6 -21.97 38.59 -34.70
N ASN A 7 -22.15 39.83 -34.24
CA ASN A 7 -21.38 40.37 -33.12
C ASN A 7 -21.70 39.68 -31.79
N THR A 8 -22.98 39.40 -31.54
CA THR A 8 -23.41 38.70 -30.31
C THR A 8 -22.83 37.28 -30.26
N ILE A 9 -22.83 36.56 -31.39
CA ILE A 9 -22.18 35.25 -31.49
C ILE A 9 -20.67 35.36 -31.23
N GLY A 10 -20.00 36.37 -31.81
CA GLY A 10 -18.56 36.61 -31.63
C GLY A 10 -18.14 36.81 -30.17
N THR A 11 -18.91 37.55 -29.38
CA THR A 11 -18.58 37.85 -27.97
C THR A 11 -18.70 36.62 -27.06
N TRP A 12 -19.68 35.74 -27.31
CA TRP A 12 -19.94 34.59 -26.44
C TRP A 12 -19.15 33.33 -26.80
N LEU A 13 -18.55 33.26 -27.99
CA LEU A 13 -17.74 32.11 -28.41
C LEU A 13 -16.55 31.83 -27.47
N GLY A 14 -15.82 32.86 -27.05
CA GLY A 14 -14.66 32.71 -26.16
C GLY A 14 -15.04 32.07 -24.81
N PRO A 15 -15.97 32.65 -24.04
CA PRO A 15 -16.45 32.08 -22.78
C PRO A 15 -17.01 30.66 -22.92
N ILE A 16 -17.72 30.35 -24.01
CA ILE A 16 -18.26 29.01 -24.28
C ILE A 16 -17.11 28.01 -24.48
N ILE A 17 -16.11 28.36 -25.30
CA ILE A 17 -14.94 27.50 -25.53
C ILE A 17 -14.19 27.27 -24.22
N THR A 18 -13.99 28.33 -23.41
CA THR A 18 -13.36 28.22 -22.09
C THR A 18 -14.16 27.32 -21.14
N ALA A 19 -15.49 27.48 -21.07
CA ALA A 19 -16.36 26.66 -20.22
C ALA A 19 -16.32 25.18 -20.62
N VAL A 20 -16.40 24.89 -21.93
CA VAL A 20 -16.27 23.52 -22.45
C VAL A 20 -14.87 22.96 -22.13
N GLY A 21 -13.82 23.76 -22.27
CA GLY A 21 -12.46 23.39 -21.88
C GLY A 21 -12.35 23.02 -20.40
N PHE A 22 -12.95 23.81 -19.50
CA PHE A 22 -12.99 23.51 -18.07
C PHE A 22 -13.74 22.22 -17.76
N VAL A 23 -14.90 21.98 -18.40
CA VAL A 23 -15.64 20.71 -18.24
C VAL A 23 -14.81 19.52 -18.71
N PHE A 24 -14.06 19.69 -19.81
CA PHE A 24 -13.18 18.64 -20.32
C PHE A 24 -12.00 18.36 -19.39
N VAL A 25 -11.32 19.39 -18.87
CA VAL A 25 -10.26 19.26 -17.86
C VAL A 25 -10.79 18.59 -16.60
N TRP A 26 -11.99 18.97 -16.14
CA TRP A 26 -12.63 18.36 -14.98
C TRP A 26 -12.90 16.86 -15.18
N ASN A 27 -13.39 16.50 -16.36
CA ASN A 27 -13.61 15.09 -16.72
C ASN A 27 -12.30 14.31 -16.85
N GLN A 28 -11.23 14.93 -17.36
CA GLN A 28 -9.90 14.31 -17.41
C GLN A 28 -9.37 14.02 -16.01
N LEU A 29 -9.39 14.99 -15.09
CA LEU A 29 -8.93 14.82 -13.71
C LEU A 29 -9.68 13.69 -12.98
N LYS A 30 -10.99 13.54 -13.24
CA LYS A 30 -11.77 12.43 -12.67
C LYS A 30 -11.31 11.06 -13.20
N ARG A 31 -11.06 10.95 -14.51
CA ARG A 31 -10.61 9.68 -15.13
C ARG A 31 -9.19 9.31 -14.69
N GLU A 32 -8.33 10.30 -14.53
CA GLU A 32 -6.95 10.11 -14.09
C GLU A 32 -6.91 9.57 -12.66
N ARG A 33 -7.76 10.08 -11.75
CA ARG A 33 -7.89 9.54 -10.38
C ARG A 33 -8.23 8.05 -10.36
N VAL A 34 -9.23 7.62 -11.13
CA VAL A 34 -9.63 6.20 -11.21
C VAL A 34 -8.51 5.33 -11.80
N SER A 35 -7.78 5.84 -12.79
CA SER A 35 -6.61 5.15 -13.35
C SER A 35 -5.47 5.02 -12.35
N LEU A 36 -5.22 6.05 -11.54
CA LEU A 36 -4.21 6.05 -10.47
C LEU A 36 -4.58 5.04 -9.38
N GLU A 37 -5.82 5.03 -8.91
CA GLU A 37 -6.33 4.06 -7.93
C GLU A 37 -6.11 2.61 -8.42
N THR A 38 -6.46 2.34 -9.68
CA THR A 38 -6.28 1.01 -10.28
C THR A 38 -4.79 0.62 -10.39
N GLN A 39 -3.92 1.55 -10.77
CA GLN A 39 -2.47 1.32 -10.85
C GLN A 39 -1.85 1.04 -9.48
N THR A 40 -2.21 1.81 -8.46
CA THR A 40 -1.74 1.62 -7.09
C THR A 40 -2.16 0.27 -6.55
N ALA A 41 -3.42 -0.15 -6.78
CA ALA A 41 -3.88 -1.48 -6.38
C ALA A 41 -3.05 -2.60 -7.04
N TRP A 42 -2.76 -2.50 -8.34
CA TRP A 42 -1.93 -3.50 -9.03
C TRP A 42 -0.48 -3.54 -8.54
N GLN A 43 0.10 -2.40 -8.18
CA GLN A 43 1.46 -2.33 -7.64
C GLN A 43 1.58 -3.07 -6.31
N VAL A 44 0.60 -2.89 -5.43
CA VAL A 44 0.49 -3.61 -4.15
C VAL A 44 0.46 -5.12 -4.39
N TYR A 45 -0.41 -5.60 -5.29
CA TYR A 45 -0.48 -7.03 -5.62
C TYR A 45 0.80 -7.56 -6.26
N GLY A 46 1.50 -6.77 -7.07
CA GLY A 46 2.78 -7.14 -7.66
C GLY A 46 3.84 -7.47 -6.61
N LEU A 47 3.92 -6.67 -5.54
CA LEU A 47 4.85 -6.94 -4.44
C LEU A 47 4.45 -8.20 -3.65
N SER A 48 3.14 -8.45 -3.46
CA SER A 48 2.67 -9.70 -2.83
C SER A 48 3.07 -10.94 -3.63
N LEU A 49 3.00 -10.88 -4.97
CA LEU A 49 3.44 -11.99 -5.84
C LEU A 49 4.94 -12.22 -5.72
N ASN A 50 5.74 -11.16 -5.60
CA ASN A 50 7.18 -11.28 -5.37
C ASN A 50 7.49 -12.00 -4.05
N ILE A 51 6.84 -11.60 -2.95
CA ILE A 51 6.97 -12.29 -1.65
C ILE A 51 6.60 -13.77 -1.76
N GLN A 52 5.52 -14.10 -2.48
CA GLN A 52 5.16 -15.50 -2.70
C GLN A 52 6.22 -16.28 -3.49
N THR A 53 6.78 -15.69 -4.55
CA THR A 53 7.89 -16.29 -5.29
C THR A 53 9.11 -16.50 -4.40
N LEU A 54 9.46 -15.53 -3.54
CA LEU A 54 10.57 -15.68 -2.60
C LEU A 54 10.35 -16.84 -1.62
N PHE A 55 9.12 -17.07 -1.17
CA PHE A 55 8.79 -18.24 -0.34
C PHE A 55 8.80 -19.56 -1.13
N ILE A 56 8.42 -19.55 -2.40
CA ILE A 56 8.52 -20.73 -3.28
C ILE A 56 10.00 -21.09 -3.49
N ASP A 57 10.85 -20.11 -3.70
CA ASP A 57 12.29 -20.30 -3.93
C ASP A 57 13.06 -20.63 -2.63
N ASN A 58 12.53 -20.22 -1.48
CA ASN A 58 13.15 -20.39 -0.16
C ASN A 58 12.12 -20.92 0.86
N PRO A 59 11.60 -22.14 0.67
CA PRO A 59 10.52 -22.69 1.49
C PRO A 59 10.91 -22.85 2.96
N GLU A 60 12.20 -22.99 3.26
CA GLU A 60 12.74 -23.05 4.62
C GLU A 60 12.55 -21.76 5.42
N LEU A 61 12.27 -20.63 4.77
CA LEU A 61 12.00 -19.36 5.45
C LEU A 61 10.57 -19.29 6.01
N ARG A 62 9.63 -20.01 5.39
CA ARG A 62 8.20 -19.94 5.70
C ARG A 62 7.87 -20.15 7.20
N PRO A 63 8.50 -21.12 7.91
CA PRO A 63 8.20 -21.34 9.32
C PRO A 63 8.46 -20.13 10.24
N TYR A 64 9.45 -19.28 9.92
CA TYR A 64 9.77 -18.07 10.71
C TYR A 64 8.69 -16.98 10.64
N PHE A 65 7.79 -17.05 9.65
CA PHE A 65 6.74 -16.06 9.42
C PHE A 65 5.32 -16.62 9.66
N HIS A 66 5.11 -17.90 9.36
CA HIS A 66 3.76 -18.49 9.38
C HIS A 66 3.54 -19.51 10.49
N ASP A 67 4.61 -20.11 11.02
CA ASP A 67 4.53 -21.28 11.90
C ASP A 67 5.26 -21.05 13.24
N GLU A 68 5.45 -19.77 13.63
CA GLU A 68 6.02 -19.34 14.91
C GLU A 68 7.43 -19.88 15.23
N ALA A 69 8.20 -20.27 14.20
CA ALA A 69 9.57 -20.73 14.42
C ALA A 69 10.44 -19.61 15.04
N PRO A 70 11.31 -19.93 16.02
CA PRO A 70 12.14 -18.93 16.68
C PRO A 70 13.16 -18.34 15.71
N MET A 71 13.59 -17.10 15.97
CA MET A 71 14.60 -16.44 15.13
C MET A 71 15.92 -17.22 15.14
N PRO A 72 16.55 -17.44 13.97
CA PRO A 72 17.87 -18.04 13.92
C PRO A 72 18.90 -17.09 14.53
N VAL A 73 19.89 -17.67 15.22
CA VAL A 73 20.95 -16.92 15.90
C VAL A 73 22.23 -16.89 15.06
N ALA A 74 22.44 -17.88 14.21
CA ALA A 74 23.66 -18.04 13.42
C ALA A 74 23.54 -17.42 12.03
N GLU A 75 24.64 -16.83 11.57
CA GLU A 75 24.78 -16.39 10.18
C GLU A 75 25.12 -17.60 9.26
N PRO A 76 24.72 -17.57 7.98
CA PRO A 76 24.03 -16.48 7.26
C PRO A 76 22.48 -16.52 7.37
N GLU A 77 21.93 -17.51 8.07
CA GLU A 77 20.49 -17.75 8.11
C GLU A 77 19.75 -16.61 8.82
N ARG A 78 20.31 -16.07 9.91
CA ARG A 78 19.78 -14.90 10.60
C ARG A 78 19.61 -13.71 9.65
N SER A 79 20.64 -13.33 8.90
CA SER A 79 20.55 -12.26 7.92
C SER A 79 19.51 -12.53 6.84
N LYS A 80 19.39 -13.79 6.37
CA LYS A 80 18.38 -14.17 5.36
C LYS A 80 16.96 -13.99 5.88
N VAL A 81 16.69 -14.36 7.14
CA VAL A 81 15.38 -14.17 7.77
C VAL A 81 15.08 -12.70 8.02
N LEU A 82 16.06 -11.90 8.46
CA LEU A 82 15.87 -10.46 8.64
C LEU A 82 15.59 -9.74 7.31
N ALA A 83 16.31 -10.08 6.24
CA ALA A 83 16.06 -9.52 4.91
C ALA A 83 14.65 -9.87 4.39
N MET A 84 14.16 -11.09 4.66
CA MET A 84 12.78 -11.45 4.35
C MET A 84 11.77 -10.66 5.20
N ALA A 85 12.05 -10.48 6.49
CA ALA A 85 11.21 -9.67 7.38
C ALA A 85 11.12 -8.21 6.90
N GLU A 86 12.23 -7.65 6.43
CA GLU A 86 12.31 -6.32 5.85
C GLU A 86 11.41 -6.18 4.62
N ILE A 87 11.53 -7.08 3.64
CA ILE A 87 10.70 -7.07 2.42
C ILE A 87 9.21 -7.17 2.75
N ILE A 88 8.85 -8.03 3.72
CA ILE A 88 7.47 -8.18 4.17
C ILE A 88 6.99 -6.88 4.83
N CYS A 89 7.77 -6.30 5.74
CA CYS A 89 7.38 -5.06 6.41
C CYS A 89 7.25 -3.89 5.42
N ASP A 90 8.12 -3.79 4.42
CA ASP A 90 8.02 -2.80 3.33
C ASP A 90 6.72 -2.95 2.55
N HIS A 91 6.32 -4.20 2.28
CA HIS A 91 5.04 -4.46 1.65
C HIS A 91 3.86 -4.06 2.54
N LEU A 92 3.88 -4.41 3.83
CA LEU A 92 2.80 -4.04 4.75
C LEU A 92 2.71 -2.53 4.95
N GLU A 93 3.84 -1.82 5.02
CA GLU A 93 3.85 -0.36 5.06
C GLU A 93 3.28 0.23 3.76
N SER A 94 3.65 -0.31 2.60
CA SER A 94 3.13 0.16 1.31
C SER A 94 1.60 0.07 1.23
N LEU A 95 1.00 -0.95 1.84
CA LEU A 95 -0.45 -1.10 1.97
C LEU A 95 -1.04 0.02 2.83
N VAL A 96 -0.45 0.30 4.00
CA VAL A 96 -0.92 1.37 4.90
C VAL A 96 -0.81 2.74 4.23
N LEU A 97 0.31 3.03 3.58
CA LEU A 97 0.52 4.30 2.88
C LEU A 97 -0.38 4.47 1.65
N SER A 98 -0.83 3.37 1.05
CA SER A 98 -1.72 3.36 -0.11
C SER A 98 -3.21 3.30 0.25
N LYS A 99 -3.57 3.34 1.55
CA LYS A 99 -4.96 3.18 2.02
C LYS A 99 -5.96 4.15 1.39
N GLU A 100 -5.55 5.38 1.08
CA GLU A 100 -6.44 6.41 0.50
C GLU A 100 -6.79 6.12 -0.96
N ALA A 101 -5.96 5.32 -1.65
CA ALA A 101 -6.18 4.87 -3.02
C ALA A 101 -6.87 3.50 -3.08
N MET A 102 -7.16 2.88 -1.93
CA MET A 102 -7.82 1.58 -1.84
C MET A 102 -9.24 1.72 -1.32
N ASP A 103 -10.10 0.81 -1.76
CA ASP A 103 -11.45 0.68 -1.23
C ASP A 103 -11.42 0.30 0.26
N ILE A 104 -12.34 0.85 1.06
CA ILE A 104 -12.38 0.63 2.50
C ILE A 104 -12.59 -0.85 2.86
N ASP A 105 -13.37 -1.58 2.06
CA ASP A 105 -13.61 -3.00 2.28
C ASP A 105 -12.35 -3.83 2.03
N VAL A 106 -11.50 -3.39 1.10
CA VAL A 106 -10.17 -3.99 0.87
C VAL A 106 -9.28 -3.78 2.08
N MET A 107 -9.24 -2.56 2.65
CA MET A 107 -8.47 -2.27 3.86
C MET A 107 -8.95 -3.06 5.08
N ASN A 108 -10.26 -3.29 5.20
CA ASN A 108 -10.85 -4.10 6.27
C ASN A 108 -10.39 -5.57 6.23
N VAL A 109 -9.90 -6.07 5.10
CA VAL A 109 -9.31 -7.42 4.98
C VAL A 109 -7.81 -7.41 5.30
N TRP A 110 -7.09 -6.38 4.86
CA TRP A 110 -5.63 -6.30 5.04
C TRP A 110 -5.21 -6.06 6.49
N VAL A 111 -5.96 -5.27 7.26
CA VAL A 111 -5.62 -5.02 8.68
C VAL A 111 -5.63 -6.32 9.51
N PRO A 112 -6.69 -7.16 9.48
CA PRO A 112 -6.66 -8.48 10.12
C PRO A 112 -5.53 -9.38 9.62
N TYR A 113 -5.18 -9.33 8.33
CA TYR A 113 -4.04 -10.07 7.78
C TYR A 113 -2.71 -9.61 8.40
N MET A 114 -2.46 -8.29 8.45
CA MET A 114 -1.27 -7.71 9.09
C MET A 114 -1.16 -8.16 10.55
N HIS A 115 -2.28 -8.12 11.27
CA HIS A 115 -2.35 -8.57 12.67
C HIS A 115 -2.05 -10.06 12.81
N GLY A 116 -2.65 -10.89 11.96
CA GLY A 116 -2.43 -12.34 11.96
C GLY A 116 -0.98 -12.70 11.65
N LEU A 117 -0.38 -12.03 10.67
CA LEU A 117 1.01 -12.24 10.28
C LEU A 117 1.96 -11.80 11.41
N TYR A 118 1.78 -10.60 11.95
CA TYR A 118 2.58 -10.10 13.08
C TYR A 118 2.54 -11.02 14.31
N ARG A 119 1.36 -11.57 14.63
CA ARG A 119 1.18 -12.51 15.76
C ARG A 119 1.88 -13.85 15.52
N LYS A 120 1.96 -14.33 14.28
CA LYS A 120 2.59 -15.62 13.95
C LYS A 120 4.07 -15.52 13.55
N SER A 121 4.58 -14.31 13.38
CA SER A 121 5.95 -14.04 12.91
C SER A 121 6.87 -13.53 14.03
N PRO A 122 7.58 -14.39 14.78
CA PRO A 122 8.69 -13.96 15.63
C PRO A 122 9.69 -13.08 14.89
N ALA A 123 9.95 -13.38 13.61
CA ALA A 123 10.87 -12.62 12.77
C ALA A 123 10.47 -11.16 12.57
N ILE A 124 9.20 -10.90 12.23
CA ILE A 124 8.69 -9.53 12.08
C ILE A 124 8.75 -8.78 13.40
N ARG A 125 8.40 -9.45 14.51
CA ARG A 125 8.44 -8.81 15.84
C ARG A 125 9.86 -8.44 16.25
N ASP A 126 10.82 -9.32 16.00
CA ASP A 126 12.23 -9.08 16.31
C ASP A 126 12.79 -7.96 15.44
N PHE A 127 12.54 -8.04 14.13
CA PHE A 127 12.95 -7.02 13.16
C PHE A 127 12.43 -5.63 13.51
N LEU A 128 11.14 -5.48 13.81
CA LEU A 128 10.55 -4.19 14.17
C LEU A 128 11.01 -3.64 15.53
N ARG A 129 11.53 -4.50 16.43
CA ARG A 129 12.15 -4.07 17.69
C ARG A 129 13.61 -3.67 17.52
N HIS A 130 14.24 -4.04 16.42
CA HIS A 130 15.66 -3.82 16.21
C HIS A 130 15.94 -2.34 15.94
N GLU A 131 16.63 -1.67 16.86
CA GLU A 131 16.88 -0.21 16.84
C GLU A 131 17.59 0.28 15.58
N ASN A 132 18.31 -0.60 14.87
CA ASN A 132 19.06 -0.23 13.67
C ASN A 132 18.26 -0.31 12.36
N GLU A 133 17.08 -0.95 12.35
CA GLU A 133 16.39 -1.29 11.09
C GLU A 133 14.88 -0.97 11.15
N GLY A 134 14.21 -1.32 12.26
CA GLY A 134 12.76 -1.13 12.40
C GLY A 134 12.30 0.33 12.62
N TYR A 135 13.21 1.26 12.93
CA TYR A 135 12.83 2.65 13.25
C TYR A 135 12.39 3.47 12.02
N ARG A 136 12.70 3.00 10.81
CA ARG A 136 12.47 3.74 9.56
C ARG A 136 11.00 3.79 9.12
N TYR A 137 10.17 2.92 9.70
CA TYR A 137 8.77 2.80 9.28
C TYR A 137 7.89 3.93 9.81
N ALA A 138 6.90 4.32 9.02
CA ALA A 138 5.90 5.31 9.34
C ALA A 138 5.15 4.94 10.63
N LYS A 139 4.88 5.95 11.45
CA LYS A 139 4.15 5.79 12.71
C LYS A 139 2.80 5.10 12.54
N GLU A 140 2.09 5.43 11.45
CA GLU A 140 0.79 4.81 11.19
C GLU A 140 0.90 3.28 11.03
N PHE A 141 1.90 2.81 10.29
CA PHE A 141 2.14 1.38 10.13
C PHE A 141 2.51 0.71 11.45
N THR A 142 3.41 1.33 12.22
CA THR A 142 3.84 0.77 13.51
C THR A 142 2.71 0.76 14.55
N ASP A 143 1.83 1.77 14.55
CA ASP A 143 0.62 1.81 15.39
C ASP A 143 -0.36 0.70 15.00
N ILE A 144 -0.64 0.51 13.70
CA ILE A 144 -1.52 -0.56 13.21
C ILE A 144 -0.97 -1.93 13.59
N ILE A 145 0.30 -2.20 13.32
CA ILE A 145 0.87 -3.54 13.52
C ILE A 145 1.06 -3.88 15.01
N SER A 146 1.42 -2.89 15.83
CA SER A 146 1.58 -3.08 17.28
C SER A 146 0.25 -3.19 18.02
N SER A 147 -0.84 -2.57 17.51
CA SER A 147 -2.18 -2.74 18.08
C SER A 147 -2.64 -4.21 18.10
N ALA A 148 -2.09 -5.04 17.20
CA ALA A 148 -2.30 -6.48 17.17
C ALA A 148 -1.89 -7.16 18.49
N ALA A 149 -0.88 -6.64 19.19
CA ALA A 149 -0.40 -7.14 20.47
C ALA A 149 -1.35 -6.79 21.63
N SER A 150 -2.01 -5.62 21.56
CA SER A 150 -2.93 -5.14 22.59
C SER A 150 -4.30 -5.82 22.55
N GLY A 151 -4.71 -6.36 21.40
CA GLY A 151 -6.00 -7.04 21.21
C GLY A 151 -6.06 -8.51 21.63
N ALA A 152 -5.01 -9.06 22.26
CA ALA A 152 -4.96 -10.47 22.68
C ALA A 152 -5.59 -10.77 24.06
N ASN A 153 -6.16 -9.75 24.73
CA ASN A 153 -6.79 -9.87 26.05
C ASN A 153 -8.33 -9.69 26.02
N GLY A 154 -8.99 -9.96 24.89
CA GLY A 154 -10.44 -9.86 24.73
C GLY A 154 -11.08 -11.22 24.46
#